data_AF-A0AAV4D4K5-F1
#
_entry.id   AF-A0AAV4D4K5-F1
#
_cell.length_a   1.000
_cell.length_b   1.000
_cell.length_c   1.000
_cell.angle_alpha   90.00
_cell.angle_beta   90.00
_cell.angle_gamma   90.00
#
_symmetry.space_group_name_H-M   'P 1'
#
loop_
_entity.id
_entity.type
_entity.pdbx_description
1 polymer ?
#
loop_
_entity_poly.entity_id
_entity_poly.type
_entity_poly.pdbx_seq_one_letter_code
_entity_poly.pdbx_strand_id
1 'polypeptide(L)'
;MTICPSQNPQAIVQANIERGSSTCGENFVCENEGVCVNGQFGGFRCECNTSKFTGNFCQHSCPNSCLNGGTCVRLRRRGSLNRRETALSLPESQVVYHCACPEGFSGELCGRRQSNPAVYTSTSEEPAA
;
A
#
# COMPACT_ATOMS: atom_id res chain seq x y z
N MET A 1 28.85 -7.84 -25.98
CA MET A 1 27.65 -8.37 -25.29
C MET A 1 27.82 -8.05 -23.82
N THR A 2 27.29 -6.92 -23.35
CA THR A 2 27.47 -6.49 -21.96
C THR A 2 26.38 -7.12 -21.12
N ILE A 3 26.75 -8.17 -20.38
CA ILE A 3 25.90 -8.82 -19.38
C ILE A 3 25.75 -7.80 -18.24
N CYS A 4 24.57 -7.18 -18.08
CA CYS A 4 24.27 -6.44 -16.87
C CYS A 4 24.20 -7.44 -15.71
N PRO A 5 24.96 -7.25 -14.62
CA PRO A 5 24.85 -8.11 -13.47
C PRO A 5 23.41 -8.06 -12.97
N SER A 6 22.89 -9.22 -12.58
CA SER A 6 21.67 -9.42 -11.80
C SER A 6 21.72 -8.55 -10.54
N GLN A 7 21.44 -7.25 -10.67
CA GLN A 7 21.41 -6.33 -9.56
C GLN A 7 20.08 -6.53 -8.87
N ASN A 8 20.14 -6.83 -7.58
CA ASN A 8 18.97 -6.93 -6.72
C ASN A 8 18.15 -5.64 -6.87
N PRO A 9 16.89 -5.70 -7.34
CA PRO A 9 16.08 -4.51 -7.60
C PRO A 9 15.93 -3.64 -6.35
N GLN A 10 15.92 -4.23 -5.15
CA GLN A 10 15.91 -3.48 -3.89
C GLN A 10 17.15 -2.59 -3.72
N ALA A 11 18.33 -3.05 -4.12
CA ALA A 11 19.57 -2.31 -3.99
C ALA A 11 19.64 -1.14 -5.00
N ILE A 12 19.15 -1.36 -6.23
CA ILE A 12 19.07 -0.31 -7.26
C ILE A 12 18.14 0.82 -6.78
N VAL A 13 16.99 0.44 -6.24
CA VAL A 13 15.99 1.37 -5.75
C VAL A 13 16.48 2.12 -4.52
N GLN A 14 17.08 1.43 -3.55
CA GLN A 14 17.65 2.06 -2.36
C GLN A 14 18.71 3.11 -2.74
N ALA A 15 19.57 2.78 -3.71
CA ALA A 15 20.56 3.72 -4.23
C ALA A 15 19.92 4.95 -4.93
N ASN A 16 18.74 4.81 -5.54
CA ASN A 16 18.02 5.93 -6.14
C ASN A 16 17.33 6.83 -5.10
N ILE A 17 16.85 6.25 -4.00
CA ILE A 17 16.33 7.01 -2.85
C ILE A 17 17.46 7.81 -2.21
N GLU A 18 18.62 7.19 -2.00
CA GLU A 18 19.80 7.84 -1.42
C GLU A 18 20.37 8.94 -2.32
N ARG A 19 20.23 8.81 -3.65
CA ARG A 19 20.55 9.89 -4.60
C ARG A 19 19.49 10.99 -4.68
N GLY A 20 18.36 10.86 -3.99
CA GLY A 20 17.32 11.88 -3.96
C GLY A 20 16.59 12.06 -5.30
N SER A 21 16.39 10.99 -6.08
CA SER A 21 15.62 11.09 -7.31
C SER A 21 14.21 11.62 -7.02
N SER A 22 13.76 12.65 -7.73
CA SER A 22 12.44 13.25 -7.53
C SER A 22 11.43 12.87 -8.62
N THR A 23 11.82 11.99 -9.56
CA THR A 23 11.04 11.59 -10.74
C THR A 23 11.21 10.12 -11.08
N CYS A 24 10.27 9.55 -11.82
CA CYS A 24 10.42 8.27 -12.51
C CYS A 24 11.49 8.39 -13.60
N GLY A 25 12.70 7.88 -13.35
CA GLY A 25 13.79 7.82 -14.31
C GLY A 25 14.08 6.39 -14.78
N GLU A 26 14.97 6.23 -15.75
CA GLU A 26 15.32 4.94 -16.38
C GLU A 26 15.80 3.86 -15.40
N ASN A 27 16.30 4.25 -14.22
CA ASN A 27 16.85 3.33 -13.22
C ASN A 27 15.88 3.02 -12.07
N PHE A 28 14.65 3.55 -12.09
CA PHE A 28 13.68 3.32 -11.04
C PHE A 28 12.87 2.05 -11.31
N VAL A 29 13.01 1.05 -10.44
CA VAL A 29 12.41 -0.28 -10.63
C VAL A 29 11.34 -0.50 -9.55
N CYS A 30 10.08 -0.54 -9.94
CA CYS A 30 9.04 -1.14 -9.11
C CYS A 30 9.11 -2.67 -9.27
N GLU A 31 9.02 -3.41 -8.19
CA GLU A 31 8.95 -4.87 -8.24
C GLU A 31 7.55 -5.33 -8.67
N ASN A 32 7.43 -6.62 -9.01
CA ASN A 32 6.16 -7.31 -9.26
C ASN A 32 5.22 -6.55 -10.23
N GLU A 33 5.79 -6.07 -11.33
CA GLU A 33 5.06 -5.36 -12.40
C GLU A 33 4.42 -4.03 -11.94
N GLY A 34 4.92 -3.43 -10.85
CA GLY A 34 4.48 -2.10 -10.43
C GLY A 34 4.84 -1.01 -11.46
N VAL A 35 4.02 0.03 -11.53
CA VAL A 35 4.22 1.16 -12.44
C VAL A 35 4.72 2.37 -11.65
N CYS A 36 5.83 2.97 -12.06
CA CYS A 36 6.28 4.22 -11.45
C CYS A 36 5.38 5.37 -11.90
N VAL A 37 4.87 6.14 -10.94
CA VAL A 37 4.09 7.36 -11.20
C VAL A 37 4.69 8.55 -10.46
N ASN A 38 4.72 9.71 -11.12
CA ASN A 38 5.19 10.96 -10.51
C ASN A 38 4.12 11.51 -9.54
N GLY A 39 4.55 11.94 -8.35
CA GLY A 39 3.69 12.54 -7.35
C GLY A 39 3.26 13.95 -7.73
N GLN A 40 2.02 14.33 -7.38
CA GLN A 40 1.43 15.62 -7.73
C GLN A 40 2.14 16.84 -7.11
N PHE A 41 2.90 16.65 -6.04
CA PHE A 41 3.66 17.69 -5.34
C PHE A 41 5.19 17.48 -5.44
N GLY A 42 5.64 16.74 -6.45
CA GLY A 42 7.01 16.26 -6.57
C GLY A 42 7.23 14.92 -5.87
N GLY A 43 8.27 14.21 -6.27
CA GLY A 43 8.56 12.84 -5.85
C GLY A 43 7.94 11.78 -6.77
N PHE A 44 8.14 10.52 -6.43
CA PHE A 44 7.63 9.37 -7.18
C PHE A 44 6.96 8.38 -6.22
N ARG A 45 6.14 7.49 -6.75
CA ARG A 45 5.64 6.30 -6.04
C ARG A 45 5.45 5.14 -7.01
N CYS A 46 5.53 3.91 -6.52
CA CYS A 46 5.08 2.75 -7.28
C CYS A 46 3.58 2.55 -7.10
N GLU A 47 2.88 2.44 -8.21
CA GLU A 47 1.51 1.95 -8.26
C GLU A 47 1.57 0.43 -8.45
N CYS A 48 1.30 -0.28 -7.36
CA CYS A 48 1.31 -1.74 -7.34
C CYS A 48 0.04 -2.29 -7.95
N ASN A 49 0.12 -3.49 -8.54
CA ASN A 49 -1.07 -4.26 -8.86
C ASN A 49 -1.85 -4.51 -7.54
N THR A 50 -2.94 -3.77 -7.39
CA THR A 50 -3.50 -3.30 -6.10
C THR A 50 -3.96 -4.41 -5.16
N SER A 51 -4.14 -5.61 -5.69
CA SER A 51 -4.72 -6.74 -4.97
C SER A 51 -3.70 -7.79 -4.55
N LYS A 52 -2.47 -7.79 -5.08
CA LYS A 52 -1.47 -8.84 -4.82
C LYS A 52 -0.17 -8.34 -4.20
N PHE A 53 0.17 -7.08 -4.40
CA PHE A 53 1.44 -6.54 -3.92
C PHE A 53 1.25 -5.20 -3.22
N THR A 54 2.13 -4.91 -2.28
CA THR A 54 2.10 -3.70 -1.47
C THR A 54 3.52 -3.27 -1.08
N GLY A 55 3.60 -2.10 -0.45
CA GLY A 55 4.87 -1.44 -0.10
C GLY A 55 5.26 -0.35 -1.08
N ASN A 56 6.33 0.39 -0.76
CA ASN A 56 6.79 1.52 -1.55
C ASN A 56 7.22 1.15 -2.97
N PHE A 57 7.65 -0.10 -3.17
CA PHE A 57 8.17 -0.64 -4.42
C PHE A 57 7.44 -1.91 -4.86
N CYS A 58 6.27 -2.18 -4.27
CA CYS A 58 5.52 -3.40 -4.53
C CYS A 58 6.30 -4.68 -4.18
N GLN A 59 7.25 -4.58 -3.25
CA GLN A 59 8.15 -5.67 -2.87
C GLN A 59 7.50 -6.70 -1.95
N HIS A 60 6.35 -6.38 -1.34
CA HIS A 60 5.67 -7.28 -0.41
C HIS A 60 4.48 -7.93 -1.09
N SER A 61 4.44 -9.27 -1.07
CA SER A 61 3.27 -10.03 -1.50
C SER A 61 2.19 -9.97 -0.43
N CYS A 62 0.94 -9.78 -0.85
CA CYS A 62 -0.21 -9.84 0.03
C CYS A 62 -0.66 -11.30 0.17
N PRO A 63 -0.71 -11.84 1.40
CA PRO A 63 -1.09 -13.23 1.62
C PRO A 63 -2.53 -13.52 1.16
N ASN A 64 -3.40 -12.52 1.20
CA ASN A 64 -4.77 -12.61 0.68
C ASN A 64 -5.01 -11.55 -0.39
N SER A 65 -5.69 -11.95 -1.48
CA SER A 65 -6.09 -11.02 -2.53
C SER A 65 -7.38 -10.28 -2.16
N CYS A 66 -7.31 -8.96 -2.18
CA CYS A 66 -8.47 -8.10 -1.99
C CYS A 66 -9.39 -8.17 -3.21
N LEU A 67 -10.69 -8.36 -2.98
CA LEU A 67 -11.70 -8.49 -4.04
C LEU A 67 -12.33 -7.14 -4.38
N ASN A 68 -13.07 -7.09 -5.48
CA ASN A 68 -13.90 -5.94 -5.90
C ASN A 68 -13.13 -4.61 -5.98
N GLY A 69 -11.83 -4.64 -6.32
CA GLY A 69 -10.99 -3.44 -6.39
C GLY A 69 -10.44 -2.98 -5.03
N GLY A 70 -10.52 -3.82 -3.99
CA GLY A 70 -9.86 -3.55 -2.72
C GLY A 70 -8.34 -3.42 -2.87
N THR A 71 -7.76 -2.50 -2.12
CA THR A 71 -6.31 -2.27 -2.10
C THR A 71 -5.69 -2.94 -0.89
N CYS A 72 -4.66 -3.76 -1.09
CA CYS A 72 -3.94 -4.37 0.01
C CYS A 72 -3.01 -3.37 0.70
N VAL A 73 -3.18 -3.20 2.01
CA VAL A 73 -2.39 -2.31 2.85
C VAL A 73 -1.60 -3.07 3.89
N ARG A 74 -0.33 -2.70 4.04
CA ARG A 74 0.58 -3.24 5.07
C ARG A 74 0.59 -2.35 6.29
N LEU A 75 0.10 -2.85 7.42
CA LEU A 75 -0.05 -2.10 8.67
C LEU A 75 0.88 -2.65 9.76
N ARG A 76 1.31 -1.77 10.67
CA ARG A 76 2.05 -2.20 11.87
C ARG A 76 1.10 -2.95 12.80
N ARG A 77 1.53 -4.08 13.38
CA ARG A 77 0.81 -4.68 14.51
C ARG A 77 0.85 -3.74 15.71
N ARG A 78 -0.26 -3.66 16.43
CA ARG A 78 -0.39 -2.88 17.67
C ARG A 78 0.57 -3.49 18.71
N GLY A 79 1.51 -2.68 19.23
CA GLY A 79 2.50 -3.14 20.23
C GLY A 79 3.95 -3.23 19.74
N SER A 80 4.27 -2.87 18.50
CA SER A 80 5.67 -2.76 18.06
C SER A 80 6.39 -1.65 18.85
N LEU A 81 7.45 -2.03 19.57
CA LEU A 81 8.15 -1.22 20.58
C LEU A 81 8.87 0.02 20.01
N ASN A 82 9.07 0.09 18.69
CA ASN A 82 9.76 1.19 18.03
C ASN A 82 8.79 2.14 17.32
N ARG A 83 8.43 3.22 18.02
CA ARG A 83 7.52 4.26 17.51
C ARG A 83 7.99 4.92 16.20
N ARG A 84 9.30 4.85 15.91
CA ARG A 84 9.95 5.47 14.74
C ARG A 84 10.00 4.63 13.46
N GLU A 85 9.85 3.30 13.51
CA GLU A 85 10.10 2.43 12.35
C GLU A 85 8.86 2.21 11.49
N THR A 86 8.77 2.78 10.28
CA THR A 86 7.62 2.66 9.35
C THR A 86 7.19 1.20 9.14
N ALA A 87 5.89 0.93 8.93
CA ALA A 87 5.38 -0.43 8.69
C ALA A 87 6.19 -1.17 7.61
N LEU A 88 6.67 -0.42 6.63
CA LEU A 88 7.54 -0.81 5.53
C LEU A 88 8.88 -1.41 5.96
N SER A 89 9.47 -0.94 7.05
CA SER A 89 10.78 -1.36 7.54
C SER A 89 10.72 -2.52 8.54
N LEU A 90 9.52 -2.85 9.02
CA LEU A 90 9.33 -3.91 10.00
C LEU A 90 9.45 -5.29 9.34
N PRO A 91 9.85 -6.33 10.09
CA PRO A 91 9.78 -7.71 9.62
C PRO A 91 8.33 -8.20 9.49
N GLU A 92 8.11 -9.27 8.72
CA GLU A 92 6.79 -9.87 8.48
C GLU A 92 6.05 -10.26 9.78
N SER A 93 6.78 -10.69 10.81
CA SER A 93 6.22 -11.06 12.11
C SER A 93 5.57 -9.89 12.87
N GLN A 94 5.91 -8.65 12.52
CA GLN A 94 5.44 -7.43 13.18
C GLN A 94 4.40 -6.64 12.38
N VAL A 95 3.99 -7.15 11.22
CA VAL A 95 2.99 -6.50 10.38
C VAL A 95 1.74 -7.35 10.24
N VAL A 96 0.67 -6.69 9.79
CA VAL A 96 -0.58 -7.31 9.40
C VAL A 96 -1.01 -6.70 8.08
N TYR A 97 -1.59 -7.52 7.21
CA TYR A 97 -2.12 -7.10 5.92
C TYR A 97 -3.63 -6.97 6.03
N HIS A 98 -4.19 -5.89 5.49
CA HIS A 98 -5.63 -5.65 5.43
C HIS A 98 -6.03 -5.17 4.04
N CYS A 99 -7.30 -5.37 3.69
CA CYS A 99 -7.86 -4.80 2.47
C CYS A 99 -8.58 -3.49 2.79
N ALA A 100 -8.14 -2.41 2.14
CA ALA A 100 -8.88 -1.15 2.07
C ALA A 100 -9.94 -1.29 0.98
N CYS A 101 -11.21 -1.36 1.39
CA CYS A 101 -12.32 -1.60 0.47
C CYS A 101 -12.82 -0.32 -0.20
N PRO A 102 -13.17 -0.37 -1.49
CA PRO A 102 -13.86 0.72 -2.16
C PRO A 102 -15.29 0.88 -1.63
N GLU A 103 -15.91 2.01 -1.95
CA GLU A 103 -17.28 2.30 -1.53
C GLU A 103 -18.27 1.19 -1.95
N GLY A 104 -19.15 0.81 -1.03
CA GLY A 104 -20.13 -0.25 -1.25
C GLY A 104 -19.58 -1.67 -1.08
N PHE A 105 -18.33 -1.84 -0.61
CA PHE A 105 -17.75 -3.14 -0.29
C PHE A 105 -17.18 -3.18 1.12
N SER A 106 -17.22 -4.35 1.75
CA SER A 106 -16.80 -4.55 3.14
C SER A 106 -16.30 -5.98 3.41
N GLY A 107 -15.77 -6.16 4.62
CA GLY A 107 -15.18 -7.42 5.09
C GLY A 107 -13.68 -7.52 4.84
N GLU A 108 -13.09 -8.60 5.33
CA GLU A 108 -11.62 -8.76 5.38
C GLU A 108 -10.97 -8.73 4.00
N LEU A 109 -11.69 -9.20 2.98
CA LEU A 109 -11.25 -9.26 1.59
C LEU A 109 -12.12 -8.41 0.66
N CYS A 110 -12.95 -7.50 1.18
CA CYS A 110 -13.88 -6.69 0.38
C CYS A 110 -14.88 -7.51 -0.47
N GLY A 111 -15.13 -8.77 -0.11
CA GLY A 111 -16.04 -9.66 -0.86
C GLY A 111 -17.53 -9.42 -0.59
N ARG A 112 -17.87 -8.68 0.47
CA ARG A 112 -19.27 -8.43 0.84
C ARG A 112 -19.71 -7.08 0.29
N ARG A 113 -20.81 -7.06 -0.47
CA ARG A 113 -21.50 -5.80 -0.78
C ARG A 113 -22.01 -5.20 0.52
N GLN A 114 -21.70 -3.94 0.75
CA GLN A 114 -22.22 -3.16 1.86
C GLN A 114 -23.70 -2.91 1.54
N SER A 115 -24.59 -3.69 2.14
CA SER A 115 -26.03 -3.43 2.10
C SER A 115 -26.28 -2.12 2.83
N ASN A 116 -26.59 -1.07 2.05
CA ASN A 116 -26.86 0.33 2.41
C ASN A 116 -25.66 1.27 2.69
N PRO A 117 -25.44 2.29 1.83
CA PRO A 117 -24.71 3.51 2.16
C PRO A 117 -25.60 4.59 2.81
N ALA A 118 -26.69 4.23 3.49
CA ALA A 118 -27.57 5.16 4.19
C ALA A 118 -27.96 4.61 5.56
N VAL A 119 -27.38 5.15 6.63
CA VAL A 119 -28.02 5.67 7.88
C VAL A 119 -26.87 6.11 8.80
N TYR A 120 -26.29 7.29 8.54
CA TYR A 120 -25.68 8.13 9.58
C TYR A 120 -26.04 9.59 9.26
N THR A 121 -27.34 9.83 9.02
CA THR A 121 -27.93 11.16 9.09
C THR A 121 -28.54 11.30 10.48
N SER A 122 -27.82 12.04 11.32
CA SER A 122 -28.25 12.82 12.47
C SER A 122 -29.67 12.61 12.97
N THR A 123 -29.84 11.85 14.05
CA THR A 123 -30.94 12.11 15.01
C THR A 123 -30.43 13.10 16.04
N SER A 124 -30.56 14.39 15.72
CA SER A 124 -30.75 15.42 16.74
C SER A 124 -32.17 15.23 17.30
N GLU A 125 -32.36 14.26 18.18
CA GLU A 125 -33.58 14.15 18.97
C GLU A 125 -33.31 14.76 20.35
N GLU A 126 -33.65 16.04 20.44
CA GLU A 126 -34.06 16.70 21.67
C GLU A 126 -35.44 16.13 22.07
N PRO A 127 -35.63 15.66 23.31
CA PRO A 127 -36.96 15.59 23.91
C PRO A 127 -37.09 16.65 25.00
N ALA A 128 -38.15 17.43 24.85
CA ALA A 128 -38.65 18.41 25.79
C ALA A 128 -38.96 17.81 27.18
N ALA A 129 -38.66 18.60 28.21
CA ALA A 129 -39.49 18.75 29.41
C ALA A 129 -39.24 20.15 30.00
#